data_AF-A0AAE0UDA1-F1
#
_entry.id   AF-A0AAE0UDA1-F1
#
_cell.length_a   1.000
_cell.length_b   1.000
_cell.length_c   1.000
_cell.angle_alpha   90.00
_cell.angle_beta   90.00
_cell.angle_gamma   90.00
#
_symmetry.space_group_name_H-M   'P 1'
#
loop_
_entity.id
_entity.type
_entity.pdbx_description
1 polymer ?
#
loop_
_entity_poly.entity_id
_entity_poly.type
_entity_poly.pdbx_seq_one_letter_code
_entity_poly.pdbx_strand_id
1 'polypeptide(L)'
;MASQNMPFIKNLASSDSKIRKSALNSLQTFLSAKHIATTLSPIDILKLWKGLFYAMWMCDRAIPQQTLCQELADLIYILPRESVVPWLRGFWATMSREWTSIDVLRMEKFLLLVRRVVGASFRWMKGAQDGKEDVSAATKTKKGGKKGAATKEKSAWDPKRVDQILDMLAEWPFALDEDVKEDSDSESENEAENDDEDKPQHESLRKEKPKKEKDPLHLLAKKIPSGLKIHVLDIWVDEAEKVGMLAFEEDEEALKIVQRIIEKIEELEQRTVSPAIRVRSKDSLSDERLPGNEKKEEPEKEDEGWGGFDN
;
A
#
# COMPACT_ATOMS: atom_id res chain seq x y z
N MET A 1 -19.89 21.50 -5.01
CA MET A 1 -19.45 21.61 -3.61
C MET A 1 -18.48 22.78 -3.49
N ALA A 2 -18.64 23.65 -2.48
CA ALA A 2 -17.74 24.79 -2.31
C ALA A 2 -16.32 24.29 -1.99
N SER A 3 -15.30 24.82 -2.68
CA SER A 3 -13.90 24.48 -2.39
C SER A 3 -13.56 24.98 -0.98
N GLN A 4 -13.09 24.10 -0.10
CA GLN A 4 -12.58 24.49 1.20
C GLN A 4 -11.41 25.47 1.02
N ASN A 5 -11.41 26.58 1.76
CA ASN A 5 -10.32 27.56 1.69
C ASN A 5 -9.14 27.07 2.52
N MET A 6 -8.08 26.61 1.86
CA MET A 6 -6.89 26.04 2.50
C MET A 6 -5.64 26.89 2.15
N PRO A 7 -5.49 28.09 2.76
CA PRO A 7 -4.46 29.05 2.36
C PRO A 7 -3.03 28.54 2.62
N PHE A 8 -2.85 27.62 3.57
CA PHE A 8 -1.55 27.04 3.91
C PHE A 8 -0.97 26.13 2.82
N ILE A 9 -1.76 25.63 1.86
CA ILE A 9 -1.25 24.73 0.81
C ILE A 9 -0.14 25.38 -0.01
N LYS A 10 -0.30 26.66 -0.37
CA LYS A 10 0.74 27.39 -1.12
C LYS A 10 2.04 27.49 -0.33
N ASN A 11 1.94 27.60 1.00
CA ASN A 11 3.09 27.74 1.89
C ASN A 11 3.85 26.41 2.09
N LEU A 12 3.22 25.25 1.83
CA LEU A 12 3.91 23.95 1.83
C LEU A 12 5.00 23.86 0.74
N ALA A 13 4.83 24.57 -0.38
CA ALA A 13 5.79 24.63 -1.47
C ALA A 13 6.77 25.81 -1.37
N SER A 14 6.79 26.55 -0.25
CA SER A 14 7.70 27.69 -0.07
C SER A 14 9.16 27.24 -0.05
N SER A 15 10.07 28.09 -0.55
CA SER A 15 11.52 27.87 -0.43
C SER A 15 12.01 27.98 1.02
N ASP A 16 11.33 28.76 1.87
CA ASP A 16 11.69 28.91 3.27
C ASP A 16 11.21 27.72 4.11
N SER A 17 12.16 26.99 4.68
CA SER A 17 11.90 25.86 5.58
C SER A 17 11.02 26.19 6.80
N LYS A 18 11.09 27.41 7.34
CA LYS A 18 10.27 27.84 8.48
C LYS A 18 8.82 28.02 8.06
N ILE A 19 8.59 28.61 6.88
CA ILE A 19 7.24 28.77 6.31
C ILE A 19 6.62 27.41 6.04
N ARG A 20 7.38 26.47 5.45
CA ARG A 20 6.90 25.09 5.24
C ARG A 20 6.54 24.39 6.54
N LYS A 21 7.39 24.49 7.57
CA LYS A 21 7.14 23.88 8.87
C LYS A 21 5.88 24.45 9.53
N SER A 22 5.70 25.78 9.49
CA SER A 22 4.47 26.41 9.99
C SER A 22 3.24 25.94 9.22
N ALA A 23 3.33 25.81 7.90
CA ALA A 23 2.22 25.32 7.06
C ALA A 23 1.87 23.86 7.37
N LEU A 24 2.87 23.01 7.64
CA LEU A 24 2.67 21.62 8.04
C LEU A 24 1.97 21.52 9.40
N ASN A 25 2.35 22.36 10.37
CA ASN A 25 1.65 22.43 11.67
C ASN A 25 0.19 22.88 11.49
N SER A 26 -0.07 23.86 10.61
CA SER A 26 -1.44 24.26 10.27
C SER A 26 -2.24 23.13 9.62
N LEU A 27 -1.61 22.35 8.75
CA LEU A 27 -2.23 21.16 8.15
C LEU A 27 -2.59 20.13 9.22
N GLN A 28 -1.68 19.82 10.15
CA GLN A 28 -1.95 18.85 11.22
C GLN A 28 -3.16 19.26 12.07
N THR A 29 -3.22 20.53 12.49
CA THR A 29 -4.39 21.07 13.20
C THR A 29 -5.66 20.97 12.36
N PHE A 30 -5.59 21.29 11.07
CA PHE A 30 -6.72 21.20 10.14
C PHE A 30 -7.23 19.76 9.97
N LEU A 31 -6.33 18.78 9.85
CA LEU A 31 -6.68 17.36 9.69
C LEU A 31 -7.19 16.72 11.00
N SER A 32 -6.73 17.19 12.16
CA SER A 32 -7.24 16.72 13.46
C SER A 32 -8.68 17.16 13.75
N ALA A 33 -9.15 18.23 13.08
CA ALA A 33 -10.50 18.71 13.24
C ALA A 33 -11.49 17.78 12.53
N LYS A 34 -12.09 16.85 13.27
CA LYS A 34 -12.96 15.79 12.72
C LYS A 34 -14.00 16.30 11.73
N HIS A 35 -14.75 17.35 12.07
CA HIS A 35 -15.79 17.91 11.21
C HIS A 35 -15.27 18.43 9.85
N ILE A 36 -14.00 18.81 9.78
CA ILE A 36 -13.35 19.24 8.54
C ILE A 36 -12.89 18.01 7.77
N ALA A 37 -12.09 17.15 8.40
CA ALA A 37 -11.44 16.03 7.73
C ALA A 37 -12.45 15.02 7.12
N THR A 38 -13.63 14.85 7.71
CA THR A 38 -14.68 13.96 7.20
C THR A 38 -15.41 14.50 5.97
N THR A 39 -15.32 15.81 5.73
CA THR A 39 -16.01 16.50 4.62
C THR A 39 -15.07 16.84 3.46
N LEU A 40 -13.79 16.45 3.56
CA LEU A 40 -12.81 16.69 2.50
C LEU A 40 -13.19 15.95 1.23
N SER A 41 -13.36 16.71 0.15
CA SER A 41 -13.63 16.13 -1.16
C SER A 41 -12.36 15.49 -1.74
N PRO A 42 -12.50 14.55 -2.70
CA PRO A 42 -11.35 13.97 -3.41
C PRO A 42 -10.39 15.02 -3.98
N ILE A 43 -10.91 16.12 -4.52
CA ILE A 43 -10.09 17.20 -5.08
C ILE A 43 -9.35 17.99 -4.00
N ASP A 44 -9.92 18.15 -2.80
CA ASP A 44 -9.25 18.81 -1.68
C ASP A 44 -8.06 17.98 -1.20
N ILE A 45 -8.26 16.66 -1.07
CA ILE A 45 -7.20 15.71 -0.71
C ILE A 45 -6.07 15.74 -1.74
N LEU A 46 -6.38 15.76 -3.04
CA LEU A 46 -5.36 15.86 -4.09
C LEU A 46 -4.58 17.18 -4.05
N LYS A 47 -5.24 18.30 -3.72
CA LYS A 47 -4.56 19.59 -3.52
C LYS A 47 -3.60 19.52 -2.33
N LEU A 48 -4.03 18.90 -1.23
CA LEU A 48 -3.22 18.73 -0.02
C LEU A 48 -2.00 17.86 -0.28
N TRP A 49 -2.18 16.67 -0.87
CA TRP A 49 -1.08 15.78 -1.21
C TRP A 49 -0.13 16.37 -2.24
N LYS A 50 -0.62 17.16 -3.20
CA LYS A 50 0.26 17.92 -4.10
C LYS A 50 1.12 18.93 -3.32
N GLY A 51 0.54 19.65 -2.35
CA GLY A 51 1.29 20.53 -1.46
C GLY A 51 2.36 19.78 -0.65
N LEU A 52 2.01 18.62 -0.07
CA LEU A 52 2.93 17.77 0.68
C LEU A 52 4.07 17.20 -0.20
N PHE A 53 3.75 16.80 -1.43
CA PHE A 53 4.73 16.35 -2.41
C PHE A 53 5.78 17.44 -2.66
N TYR A 54 5.36 18.69 -2.87
CA TYR A 54 6.30 19.81 -3.05
C TYR A 54 7.02 20.20 -1.75
N ALA A 55 6.42 19.99 -0.58
CA ALA A 55 7.14 20.17 0.69
C ALA A 55 8.33 19.20 0.79
N MET A 56 8.14 17.93 0.39
CA MET A 56 9.21 16.93 0.28
C MET A 56 10.21 17.29 -0.82
N TRP A 57 9.72 17.75 -1.97
CA TRP A 57 10.54 18.18 -3.11
C TRP A 57 11.57 19.25 -2.70
N MET A 58 11.15 20.24 -1.90
CA MET A 58 11.98 21.35 -1.41
C MET A 58 12.85 20.99 -0.18
N CYS A 59 12.80 19.75 0.30
CA CYS A 59 13.62 19.28 1.42
C CYS A 59 14.92 18.64 0.92
N ASP A 60 16.05 19.34 1.08
CA ASP A 60 17.35 18.92 0.51
C ASP A 60 18.33 18.35 1.54
N ARG A 61 18.03 18.46 2.84
CA ARG A 61 18.91 17.94 3.90
C ARG A 61 18.45 16.55 4.34
N ALA A 62 19.38 15.60 4.44
CA ALA A 62 19.10 14.19 4.72
C ALA A 62 18.26 13.95 5.99
N ILE A 63 18.68 14.48 7.14
CA ILE A 63 17.93 14.28 8.39
C ILE A 63 16.52 14.90 8.32
N PRO A 64 16.36 16.16 7.87
CA PRO A 64 15.02 16.72 7.60
C PRO A 64 14.16 15.93 6.60
N GLN A 65 14.74 15.27 5.59
CA GLN A 65 13.98 14.40 4.68
C GLN A 65 13.41 13.19 5.42
N GLN A 66 14.22 12.53 6.24
CA GLN A 66 13.79 11.37 7.03
C GLN A 66 12.67 11.76 8.02
N THR A 67 12.86 12.86 8.76
CA THR A 67 11.84 13.38 9.67
C THR A 67 10.55 13.73 8.93
N LEU A 68 10.65 14.43 7.80
CA LEU A 68 9.47 14.79 7.02
C LEU A 68 8.75 13.54 6.47
N CYS A 69 9.48 12.52 6.01
CA CYS A 69 8.85 11.28 5.56
C CYS A 69 8.02 10.63 6.66
N GLN A 70 8.55 10.62 7.89
CA GLN A 70 7.84 10.11 9.06
C GLN A 70 6.62 10.97 9.41
N GLU A 71 6.79 12.29 9.49
CA GLU A 71 5.70 13.24 9.79
C GLU A 71 4.55 13.13 8.78
N LEU A 72 4.85 12.96 7.48
CA LEU A 72 3.84 12.79 6.44
C LEU A 72 3.12 11.44 6.52
N ALA A 73 3.84 10.37 6.84
CA ALA A 73 3.24 9.05 7.03
C ALA A 73 2.33 9.01 8.26
N ASP A 74 2.72 9.67 9.35
CA ASP A 74 1.98 9.71 10.61
C ASP A 74 0.71 10.57 10.54
N LEU A 75 0.50 11.34 9.47
CA LEU A 75 -0.76 12.05 9.24
C LEU A 75 -1.97 11.10 9.20
N ILE A 76 -1.77 9.81 8.89
CA ILE A 76 -2.83 8.80 8.95
C ILE A 76 -3.44 8.64 10.35
N TYR A 77 -2.66 8.89 11.42
CA TYR A 77 -3.06 8.66 12.80
C TYR A 77 -3.88 9.82 13.38
N ILE A 78 -3.68 11.05 12.89
CA ILE A 78 -4.44 12.22 13.33
C ILE A 78 -5.80 12.36 12.64
N LEU A 79 -6.05 11.56 11.60
CA LEU A 79 -7.28 11.61 10.81
C LEU A 79 -8.42 10.84 11.51
N PRO A 80 -9.68 11.30 11.33
CA PRO A 80 -10.84 10.47 11.61
C PRO A 80 -10.79 9.15 10.81
N ARG A 81 -11.33 8.08 11.40
CA ARG A 81 -11.29 6.72 10.84
C ARG A 81 -11.81 6.63 9.41
N GLU A 82 -12.87 7.39 9.13
CA GLU A 82 -13.56 7.49 7.85
C GLU A 82 -12.77 8.26 6.78
N SER A 83 -11.84 9.12 7.18
CA SER A 83 -11.03 9.96 6.28
C SER A 83 -9.74 9.29 5.83
N VAL A 84 -9.31 8.22 6.50
CA VAL A 84 -8.04 7.53 6.20
C VAL A 84 -8.00 6.94 4.80
N VAL A 85 -9.06 6.25 4.37
CA VAL A 85 -9.09 5.62 3.03
C VAL A 85 -9.04 6.67 1.92
N PRO A 86 -9.91 7.72 1.92
CA PRO A 86 -9.78 8.82 0.96
C PRO A 86 -8.39 9.48 0.98
N TRP A 87 -7.80 9.65 2.16
CA TRP A 87 -6.47 10.24 2.31
C TRP A 87 -5.39 9.40 1.65
N LEU A 88 -5.37 8.08 1.88
CA LEU A 88 -4.42 7.16 1.26
C LEU A 88 -4.63 7.03 -0.25
N ARG A 89 -5.88 7.05 -0.75
CA ARG A 89 -6.13 7.13 -2.21
C ARG A 89 -5.53 8.39 -2.81
N GLY A 90 -5.64 9.52 -2.12
CA GLY A 90 -5.01 10.77 -2.53
C GLY A 90 -3.48 10.70 -2.58
N PHE A 91 -2.87 9.97 -1.65
CA PHE A 91 -1.42 9.69 -1.65
C PHE A 91 -1.04 8.91 -2.91
N TRP A 92 -1.64 7.75 -3.13
CA TRP A 92 -1.30 6.88 -4.25
C TRP A 92 -1.59 7.52 -5.61
N ALA A 93 -2.69 8.27 -5.74
CA ALA A 93 -2.99 9.06 -6.93
C ALA A 93 -1.93 10.14 -7.20
N THR A 94 -1.46 10.82 -6.15
CA THR A 94 -0.41 11.84 -6.28
C THR A 94 0.92 11.22 -6.65
N MET A 95 1.34 10.15 -5.95
CA MET A 95 2.59 9.45 -6.25
C MET A 95 2.57 8.85 -7.66
N SER A 96 1.46 8.25 -8.08
CA SER A 96 1.33 7.69 -9.43
C SER A 96 1.43 8.76 -10.52
N ARG A 97 0.81 9.93 -10.30
CA ARG A 97 0.88 11.04 -11.27
C ARG A 97 2.27 11.63 -11.39
N GLU A 98 2.98 11.79 -10.28
CA GLU A 98 4.25 12.52 -10.25
C GLU A 98 5.48 11.60 -10.38
N TRP A 99 5.35 10.28 -10.27
CA TRP A 99 6.49 9.36 -10.18
C TRP A 99 7.53 9.54 -11.28
N THR A 100 7.08 9.68 -12.53
CA THR A 100 7.94 9.79 -13.70
C THR A 100 8.58 11.16 -13.86
N SER A 101 8.11 12.18 -13.13
CA SER A 101 8.69 13.52 -13.12
C SER A 101 9.79 13.70 -12.07
N ILE A 102 9.94 12.74 -11.15
CA ILE A 102 10.98 12.74 -10.12
C ILE A 102 12.32 12.38 -10.77
N ASP A 103 13.26 13.32 -10.73
CA ASP A 103 14.63 13.07 -11.19
C ASP A 103 15.42 12.19 -10.22
N VAL A 104 16.49 11.56 -10.73
CA VAL A 104 17.29 10.57 -10.01
C VAL A 104 17.84 11.14 -8.68
N LEU A 105 18.20 12.42 -8.62
CA LEU A 105 18.77 13.04 -7.41
C LEU A 105 17.74 13.23 -6.30
N ARG A 106 16.44 13.17 -6.62
CA ARG A 106 15.34 13.32 -5.67
C ARG A 106 14.64 12.00 -5.36
N MET A 107 14.90 10.95 -6.13
CA MET A 107 14.17 9.69 -6.02
C MET A 107 14.26 9.07 -4.62
N GLU A 108 15.44 9.06 -4.00
CA GLU A 108 15.68 8.40 -2.70
C GLU A 108 14.70 8.83 -1.60
N LYS A 109 14.45 10.13 -1.43
CA LYS A 109 13.51 10.63 -0.41
C LYS A 109 12.05 10.29 -0.72
N PHE A 110 11.68 10.14 -1.99
CA PHE A 110 10.34 9.70 -2.37
C PHE A 110 10.16 8.19 -2.21
N LEU A 111 11.20 7.39 -2.48
CA LEU A 111 11.23 5.97 -2.13
C LEU A 111 11.05 5.77 -0.61
N LEU A 112 11.75 6.56 0.20
CA LEU A 112 11.60 6.55 1.66
C LEU A 112 10.19 6.97 2.10
N LEU A 113 9.61 8.00 1.46
CA LEU A 113 8.24 8.42 1.76
C LEU A 113 7.23 7.30 1.50
N VAL A 114 7.30 6.63 0.35
CA VAL A 114 6.44 5.47 0.06
C VAL A 114 6.62 4.39 1.10
N ARG A 115 7.87 4.08 1.48
CA ARG A 115 8.17 3.09 2.51
C ARG A 115 7.53 3.44 3.86
N ARG A 116 7.63 4.70 4.30
CA ARG A 116 7.01 5.16 5.56
C ARG A 116 5.48 5.13 5.51
N VAL A 117 4.87 5.51 4.39
CA VAL A 117 3.41 5.47 4.24
C VAL A 117 2.89 4.03 4.21
N VAL A 118 3.57 3.11 3.53
CA VAL A 118 3.22 1.67 3.55
C VAL A 118 3.33 1.11 4.97
N GLY A 119 4.46 1.34 5.66
CA GLY A 119 4.64 0.89 7.03
C GLY A 119 3.62 1.48 8.01
N ALA A 120 3.29 2.77 7.88
CA ALA A 120 2.25 3.40 8.70
C ALA A 120 0.86 2.82 8.41
N SER A 121 0.56 2.51 7.15
CA SER A 121 -0.69 1.84 6.73
C SER A 121 -0.81 0.45 7.35
N PHE A 122 0.27 -0.33 7.34
CA PHE A 122 0.30 -1.66 7.97
C PHE A 122 0.13 -1.59 9.48
N ARG A 123 0.83 -0.68 10.15
CA ARG A 123 0.66 -0.47 11.60
C ARG A 123 -0.76 -0.02 11.93
N TRP A 124 -1.37 0.81 11.09
CA TRP A 124 -2.75 1.26 11.29
C TRP A 124 -3.76 0.11 11.22
N MET A 125 -3.48 -0.99 10.51
CA MET A 125 -4.31 -2.21 10.51
C MET A 125 -4.50 -2.80 11.91
N LYS A 126 -3.55 -2.58 12.84
CA LYS A 126 -3.66 -3.06 14.23
C LYS A 126 -4.61 -2.26 15.12
N GLY A 127 -5.26 -1.24 14.59
CA GLY A 127 -6.11 -0.36 15.40
C GLY A 127 -5.38 0.81 16.04
N ALA A 128 -4.04 0.89 15.94
CA ALA A 128 -3.23 1.97 16.49
C ALA A 128 -3.71 3.33 15.95
N GLN A 129 -4.21 4.19 16.84
CA GLN A 129 -4.59 5.57 16.52
C GLN A 129 -3.54 6.59 16.97
N ASP A 130 -2.58 6.21 17.82
CA ASP A 130 -1.70 7.18 18.50
C ASP A 130 -0.22 7.10 18.11
N GLY A 131 0.16 6.47 16.99
CA GLY A 131 1.54 6.47 16.47
C GLY A 131 2.65 5.95 17.40
N LYS A 132 2.31 5.57 18.64
CA LYS A 132 3.17 4.93 19.62
C LYS A 132 3.02 3.44 19.44
N GLU A 133 4.04 2.80 18.90
CA GLU A 133 4.22 1.37 19.08
C GLU A 133 4.45 1.11 20.57
N ASP A 134 3.58 0.30 21.17
CA ASP A 134 3.98 -0.48 22.33
C ASP A 134 5.00 -1.53 21.83
N VAL A 135 6.29 -1.17 21.88
CA VAL A 135 7.42 -2.10 21.67
C VAL A 135 7.53 -3.10 22.86
N SER A 136 6.43 -3.40 23.55
CA SER A 136 6.43 -4.22 24.77
C SER A 136 5.92 -5.65 24.57
N ALA A 137 5.47 -6.02 23.37
CA ALA A 137 4.96 -7.37 23.12
C ALA A 137 6.04 -8.43 22.82
N ALA A 138 7.30 -8.04 22.58
CA ALA A 138 8.36 -8.98 22.18
C ALA A 138 9.25 -9.52 23.32
N THR A 139 8.98 -9.22 24.61
CA THR A 139 9.77 -9.83 25.70
C THR A 139 9.02 -9.90 27.03
N LYS A 140 8.15 -10.90 27.23
CA LYS A 140 7.85 -11.42 28.57
C LYS A 140 7.63 -12.93 28.59
N THR A 141 8.74 -13.64 28.74
CA THR A 141 8.78 -15.04 29.19
C THR A 141 8.39 -15.13 30.68
N LYS A 142 7.35 -15.92 30.97
CA LYS A 142 7.01 -16.67 32.21
C LYS A 142 7.21 -16.01 33.59
N LYS A 143 6.08 -15.84 34.32
CA LYS A 143 5.87 -16.50 35.64
C LYS A 143 4.41 -16.42 36.14
N GLY A 144 3.87 -17.56 36.57
CA GLY A 144 2.86 -17.66 37.64
C GLY A 144 1.41 -17.70 37.18
N GLY A 145 0.78 -18.86 37.29
CA GLY A 145 -0.57 -19.11 36.77
C GLY A 145 -1.72 -18.60 37.64
N LYS A 146 -2.89 -18.48 37.02
CA LYS A 146 -4.18 -18.94 37.56
C LYS A 146 -5.21 -19.03 36.42
N LYS A 147 -5.84 -20.20 36.28
CA LYS A 147 -6.97 -20.46 35.37
C LYS A 147 -8.12 -19.49 35.62
N GLY A 148 -8.70 -18.94 34.56
CA GLY A 148 -9.98 -18.23 34.61
C GLY A 148 -10.40 -17.62 33.27
N ALA A 149 -11.49 -18.16 32.71
CA ALA A 149 -12.30 -17.65 31.59
C ALA A 149 -11.62 -17.52 30.21
N ALA A 150 -12.08 -18.34 29.25
CA ALA A 150 -11.86 -18.15 27.82
C ALA A 150 -12.54 -16.84 27.38
N THR A 151 -11.81 -15.74 27.56
CA THR A 151 -12.10 -14.46 26.95
C THR A 151 -11.59 -14.58 25.53
N LYS A 152 -12.48 -14.51 24.53
CA LYS A 152 -12.11 -14.51 23.11
C LYS A 152 -11.02 -13.45 22.93
N GLU A 153 -9.76 -13.84 22.77
CA GLU A 153 -8.66 -12.90 22.56
C GLU A 153 -9.03 -12.06 21.34
N LYS A 154 -9.16 -10.74 21.53
CA LYS A 154 -9.39 -9.84 20.42
C LYS A 154 -8.11 -9.88 19.58
N SER A 155 -8.25 -10.30 18.32
CA SER A 155 -7.17 -10.24 17.34
C SER A 155 -6.48 -8.88 17.39
N ALA A 156 -5.15 -8.88 17.29
CA ALA A 156 -4.36 -7.66 17.19
C ALA A 156 -4.67 -6.84 15.93
N TRP A 157 -5.40 -7.42 14.97
CA TRP A 157 -5.73 -6.83 13.68
C TRP A 157 -7.22 -6.44 13.62
N ASP A 158 -7.51 -5.21 13.17
CA ASP A 158 -8.87 -4.75 12.88
C ASP A 158 -9.25 -5.20 11.46
N PRO A 159 -10.20 -6.15 11.29
CA PRO A 159 -10.50 -6.73 9.98
C PRO A 159 -10.93 -5.69 8.94
N LYS A 160 -11.66 -4.65 9.36
CA LYS A 160 -12.10 -3.58 8.44
C LYS A 160 -10.94 -2.72 7.98
N ARG A 161 -9.92 -2.53 8.84
CA ARG A 161 -8.71 -1.79 8.45
C ARG A 161 -7.85 -2.63 7.53
N VAL A 162 -7.70 -3.92 7.84
CA VAL A 162 -7.00 -4.88 6.98
C VAL A 162 -7.59 -4.86 5.57
N ASP A 163 -8.91 -5.07 5.44
CA ASP A 163 -9.57 -5.08 4.14
C ASP A 163 -9.32 -3.79 3.36
N GLN A 164 -9.41 -2.63 4.01
CA GLN A 164 -9.19 -1.34 3.37
C GLN A 164 -7.76 -1.13 2.90
N ILE A 165 -6.76 -1.57 3.66
CA ILE A 165 -5.35 -1.44 3.26
C ILE A 165 -5.01 -2.44 2.16
N LEU A 166 -5.52 -3.66 2.22
CA LEU A 166 -5.32 -4.65 1.17
C LEU A 166 -6.02 -4.26 -0.13
N ASP A 167 -7.25 -3.72 -0.05
CA ASP A 167 -7.95 -3.14 -1.20
C ASP A 167 -7.14 -1.99 -1.81
N MET A 168 -6.52 -1.14 -0.97
CA MET A 168 -5.65 -0.06 -1.44
C MET A 168 -4.43 -0.60 -2.21
N LEU A 169 -3.79 -1.66 -1.70
CA LEU A 169 -2.65 -2.28 -2.37
C LEU A 169 -3.06 -2.90 -3.70
N ALA A 170 -4.21 -3.57 -3.75
CA ALA A 170 -4.77 -4.15 -4.97
C ALA A 170 -5.20 -3.08 -5.99
N GLU A 171 -5.71 -1.92 -5.54
CA GLU A 171 -6.14 -0.81 -6.40
C GLU A 171 -4.96 -0.04 -7.02
N TRP A 172 -3.79 -0.04 -6.36
CA TRP A 172 -2.64 0.78 -6.73
C TRP A 172 -1.38 -0.04 -7.07
N PRO A 173 -0.45 -0.31 -6.14
CA PRO A 173 0.83 -0.94 -6.51
C PRO A 173 0.69 -2.35 -7.09
N PHE A 174 -0.35 -3.10 -6.72
CA PHE A 174 -0.63 -4.44 -7.23
C PHE A 174 -1.78 -4.49 -8.24
N ALA A 175 -2.23 -3.32 -8.71
CA ALA A 175 -3.19 -3.27 -9.80
C ALA A 175 -2.60 -3.94 -11.03
N LEU A 176 -3.43 -4.69 -11.74
CA LEU A 176 -3.08 -5.21 -13.05
C LEU A 176 -2.91 -4.05 -14.02
N ASP A 177 -1.94 -4.17 -14.93
CA ASP A 177 -1.76 -3.17 -15.97
C ASP A 177 -3.04 -3.09 -16.83
N GLU A 178 -3.41 -1.89 -17.29
CA GLU A 178 -4.56 -1.73 -18.21
C GLU A 178 -4.35 -2.48 -19.53
N ASP A 179 -3.09 -2.78 -19.86
CA ASP A 179 -2.66 -3.62 -20.97
C ASP A 179 -2.72 -5.12 -20.60
N VAL A 180 -3.77 -5.57 -19.89
CA VAL A 180 -4.06 -7.00 -19.77
C VAL A 180 -4.08 -7.54 -21.20
N LYS A 181 -3.39 -8.65 -21.47
CA LYS A 181 -3.63 -9.39 -22.72
C LYS A 181 -5.14 -9.59 -22.79
N GLU A 182 -5.82 -8.86 -23.68
CA GLU A 182 -7.18 -9.19 -24.02
C GLU A 182 -7.11 -10.67 -24.41
N ASP A 183 -7.75 -11.53 -23.61
CA ASP A 183 -7.95 -12.90 -24.02
C ASP A 183 -8.74 -12.79 -25.32
N SER A 184 -8.02 -12.90 -26.43
CA SER A 184 -8.56 -12.85 -27.77
C SER A 184 -9.28 -14.18 -28.01
N ASP A 185 -10.42 -14.36 -27.36
CA ASP A 185 -11.43 -15.32 -27.76
C ASP A 185 -12.61 -14.54 -28.33
N SER A 186 -12.62 -14.49 -29.67
CA SER A 186 -13.78 -14.48 -30.57
C SER A 186 -14.91 -13.47 -30.26
N GLU A 187 -15.27 -12.54 -31.13
CA GLU A 187 -15.55 -12.73 -32.55
C GLU A 187 -15.27 -11.42 -33.29
N SER A 188 -14.51 -11.55 -34.38
CA SER A 188 -14.48 -10.59 -35.46
C SER A 188 -15.88 -10.45 -36.06
N GLU A 189 -16.45 -9.25 -36.04
CA GLU A 189 -17.44 -8.89 -37.06
C GLU A 189 -17.02 -7.58 -37.70
N ASN A 190 -16.51 -7.75 -38.92
CA ASN A 190 -16.32 -6.70 -39.89
C ASN A 190 -17.69 -6.03 -40.13
N GLU A 191 -17.79 -4.72 -39.90
CA GLU A 191 -18.91 -3.94 -40.42
C GLU A 191 -18.75 -3.82 -41.95
N ALA A 192 -19.35 -4.78 -42.66
CA ALA A 192 -19.74 -4.62 -44.05
C ALA A 192 -21.23 -4.25 -44.07
N GLU A 193 -21.51 -3.05 -44.58
CA GLU A 193 -22.85 -2.58 -44.95
C GLU A 193 -23.58 -3.64 -45.78
N ASN A 194 -24.83 -3.96 -45.42
CA ASN A 194 -25.92 -4.25 -46.35
C ASN A 194 -27.29 -4.30 -45.64
N ASP A 195 -28.28 -3.86 -46.40
CA ASP A 195 -29.68 -3.61 -46.09
C ASP A 195 -30.54 -4.81 -45.62
N ASP A 196 -31.64 -4.41 -44.96
CA ASP A 196 -33.01 -4.97 -45.00
C ASP A 196 -33.49 -6.16 -44.12
N GLU A 197 -34.57 -5.84 -43.40
CA GLU A 197 -35.78 -6.62 -43.03
C GLU A 197 -35.77 -7.78 -42.00
N ASP A 198 -36.36 -7.46 -40.83
CA ASP A 198 -37.53 -8.14 -40.20
C ASP A 198 -37.36 -9.52 -39.50
N LYS A 199 -37.35 -9.55 -38.14
CA LYS A 199 -38.10 -10.49 -37.23
C LYS A 199 -37.72 -10.42 -35.72
N PRO A 200 -38.53 -11.01 -34.78
CA PRO A 200 -38.98 -10.34 -33.56
C PRO A 200 -38.16 -10.61 -32.29
N GLN A 201 -38.39 -9.72 -31.33
CA GLN A 201 -37.76 -9.59 -30.02
C GLN A 201 -38.04 -10.80 -29.11
N HIS A 202 -36.98 -11.53 -28.73
CA HIS A 202 -36.96 -12.36 -27.53
C HIS A 202 -36.00 -11.71 -26.52
N GLU A 203 -36.53 -10.80 -25.71
CA GLU A 203 -35.80 -10.07 -24.69
C GLU A 203 -35.43 -11.02 -23.54
N SER A 204 -34.31 -11.72 -23.70
CA SER A 204 -33.67 -12.43 -22.60
C SER A 204 -33.00 -11.41 -21.70
N LEU A 205 -33.59 -11.21 -20.53
CA LEU A 205 -33.07 -10.45 -19.39
C LEU A 205 -31.63 -10.89 -19.05
N ARG A 206 -30.66 -10.31 -19.75
CA ARG A 206 -29.24 -10.36 -19.37
C ARG A 206 -29.13 -9.50 -18.12
N LYS A 207 -29.11 -10.15 -16.95
CA LYS A 207 -28.81 -9.49 -15.68
C LYS A 207 -27.44 -8.81 -15.81
N GLU A 208 -27.43 -7.52 -16.09
CA GLU A 208 -26.23 -6.70 -16.05
C GLU A 208 -25.66 -6.81 -14.63
N LYS A 209 -24.44 -7.33 -14.52
CA LYS A 209 -23.69 -7.28 -13.27
C LYS A 209 -23.54 -5.81 -12.88
N PRO A 210 -23.74 -5.43 -11.62
CA PRO A 210 -23.63 -4.04 -11.19
C PRO A 210 -22.24 -3.50 -11.54
N LYS A 211 -22.18 -2.49 -12.41
CA LYS A 211 -20.96 -1.74 -12.67
C LYS A 211 -20.54 -1.12 -11.34
N LYS A 212 -19.45 -1.62 -10.74
CA LYS A 212 -18.80 -0.92 -9.62
C LYS A 212 -18.46 0.48 -10.12
N GLU A 213 -19.10 1.49 -9.56
CA GLU A 213 -18.83 2.89 -9.84
C GLU A 213 -17.33 3.14 -9.57
N LYS A 214 -16.55 3.42 -10.63
CA LYS A 214 -15.10 3.61 -10.51
C LYS A 214 -14.87 4.87 -9.66
N ASP A 215 -14.04 4.75 -8.61
CA ASP A 215 -13.69 5.87 -7.73
C ASP A 215 -13.14 7.03 -8.59
N PRO A 216 -13.67 8.26 -8.45
CA PRO A 216 -13.20 9.43 -9.19
C PRO A 216 -11.68 9.67 -9.08
N LEU A 217 -11.03 9.23 -7.99
CA LEU A 217 -9.59 9.34 -7.81
C LEU A 217 -8.80 8.38 -8.69
N HIS A 218 -9.34 7.18 -8.93
CA HIS A 218 -8.71 6.18 -9.79
C HIS A 218 -8.71 6.66 -11.25
N LEU A 219 -9.78 7.33 -11.69
CA LEU A 219 -9.90 7.91 -13.03
C LEU A 219 -8.91 9.07 -13.31
N LEU A 220 -8.33 9.67 -12.27
CA LEU A 220 -7.35 10.75 -12.43
C LEU A 220 -5.92 10.23 -12.57
N ALA A 221 -5.64 9.00 -12.13
CA ALA A 221 -4.36 8.35 -12.34
C ALA A 221 -4.40 7.56 -13.65
N LYS A 222 -4.08 8.23 -14.76
CA LYS A 222 -4.14 7.68 -16.13
C LYS A 222 -3.37 6.36 -16.35
N LYS A 223 -2.35 6.06 -15.54
CA LYS A 223 -1.55 4.82 -15.54
C LYS A 223 -0.74 4.76 -14.26
N ILE A 224 -0.63 3.59 -13.62
CA ILE A 224 0.23 3.39 -12.45
C ILE A 224 1.66 3.10 -12.94
N PRO A 225 2.67 3.93 -12.60
CA PRO A 225 4.03 3.77 -13.12
C PRO A 225 4.69 2.48 -12.63
N SER A 226 5.37 1.74 -13.51
CA SER A 226 6.02 0.48 -13.17
C SER A 226 7.07 0.62 -12.05
N GLY A 227 7.80 1.74 -12.02
CA GLY A 227 8.78 2.01 -10.95
C GLY A 227 8.17 2.10 -9.56
N LEU A 228 6.92 2.58 -9.45
CA LEU A 228 6.20 2.62 -8.17
C LEU A 228 5.80 1.22 -7.73
N LYS A 229 5.31 0.38 -8.67
CA LYS A 229 4.97 -1.02 -8.41
C LYS A 229 6.19 -1.82 -7.96
N ILE A 230 7.30 -1.71 -8.69
CA ILE A 230 8.58 -2.37 -8.38
C ILE A 230 9.06 -1.98 -6.98
N HIS A 231 9.05 -0.68 -6.66
CA HIS A 231 9.47 -0.23 -5.33
C HIS A 231 8.59 -0.80 -4.21
N VAL A 232 7.27 -0.90 -4.40
CA VAL A 232 6.40 -1.52 -3.38
C VAL A 232 6.69 -3.01 -3.24
N LEU A 233 6.95 -3.71 -4.35
CA LEU A 233 7.40 -5.11 -4.33
C LEU A 233 8.74 -5.29 -3.59
N ASP A 234 9.66 -4.32 -3.71
CA ASP A 234 10.96 -4.35 -3.01
C ASP A 234 10.85 -4.20 -1.48
N ILE A 235 9.75 -3.62 -0.96
CA ILE A 235 9.68 -3.20 0.45
C ILE A 235 8.57 -3.85 1.27
N TRP A 236 7.58 -4.50 0.64
CA TRP A 236 6.38 -4.93 1.36
C TRP A 236 6.69 -5.96 2.45
N VAL A 237 7.62 -6.89 2.21
CA VAL A 237 8.04 -7.90 3.19
C VAL A 237 8.72 -7.23 4.39
N ASP A 238 9.61 -6.26 4.15
CA ASP A 238 10.27 -5.51 5.24
C ASP A 238 9.28 -4.74 6.11
N GLU A 239 8.33 -4.05 5.48
CA GLU A 239 7.34 -3.27 6.23
C GLU A 239 6.33 -4.19 6.93
N ALA A 240 6.07 -5.39 6.38
CA ALA A 240 5.27 -6.42 7.00
C ALA A 240 5.93 -6.99 8.26
N GLU A 241 7.22 -7.31 8.18
CA GLU A 241 8.02 -7.80 9.29
C GLU A 241 8.05 -6.81 10.46
N LYS A 242 8.26 -5.53 10.19
CA LYS A 242 8.30 -4.48 11.22
C LYS A 242 7.05 -4.40 12.07
N VAL A 243 5.90 -4.72 11.50
CA VAL A 243 4.63 -4.74 12.22
C VAL A 243 4.26 -6.14 12.72
N GLY A 244 5.16 -7.11 12.66
CA GLY A 244 4.94 -8.48 13.12
C GLY A 244 3.97 -9.28 12.28
N MET A 245 3.73 -8.93 11.01
CA MET A 245 2.90 -9.75 10.11
C MET A 245 3.55 -11.08 9.77
N LEU A 246 4.88 -11.19 9.90
CA LEU A 246 5.61 -12.43 9.62
C LEU A 246 5.72 -13.36 10.84
N ALA A 247 5.15 -13.01 11.99
CA ALA A 247 5.08 -13.88 13.17
C ALA A 247 3.93 -14.93 13.05
N PHE A 248 3.81 -15.56 11.89
CA PHE A 248 2.66 -16.40 11.52
C PHE A 248 2.54 -17.71 12.31
N GLU A 249 3.60 -18.14 13.00
CA GLU A 249 3.56 -19.28 13.92
C GLU A 249 2.70 -18.99 15.17
N GLU A 250 2.67 -17.72 15.60
CA GLU A 250 1.98 -17.29 16.82
C GLU A 250 0.66 -16.56 16.53
N ASP A 251 0.47 -16.08 15.29
CA ASP A 251 -0.68 -15.26 14.89
C ASP A 251 -1.30 -15.75 13.56
N GLU A 252 -2.36 -16.56 13.67
CA GLU A 252 -3.12 -17.09 12.53
C GLU A 252 -3.75 -15.98 11.67
N GLU A 253 -4.09 -14.83 12.26
CA GLU A 253 -4.63 -13.69 11.51
C GLU A 253 -3.54 -12.99 10.71
N ALA A 254 -2.33 -12.86 11.26
CA ALA A 254 -1.16 -12.37 10.52
C ALA A 254 -0.85 -13.26 9.30
N LEU A 255 -0.90 -14.59 9.46
CA LEU A 255 -0.74 -15.54 8.36
C LEU A 255 -1.75 -15.29 7.24
N LYS A 256 -3.05 -15.14 7.58
CA LYS A 256 -4.10 -14.86 6.60
C LYS A 256 -3.88 -13.54 5.87
N ILE A 257 -3.40 -12.51 6.56
CA ILE A 257 -3.10 -11.20 5.95
C ILE A 257 -1.96 -11.34 4.94
N VAL A 258 -0.86 -12.02 5.31
CA VAL A 258 0.29 -12.25 4.44
C VAL A 258 -0.11 -13.09 3.22
N GLN A 259 -0.88 -14.17 3.41
CA GLN A 259 -1.40 -15.00 2.31
C GLN A 259 -2.23 -14.17 1.32
N ARG A 260 -3.11 -13.28 1.79
CA ARG A 260 -3.88 -12.39 0.90
C ARG A 260 -3.00 -11.42 0.10
N ILE A 261 -1.88 -10.97 0.66
CA ILE A 261 -0.90 -10.14 -0.06
C ILE A 261 -0.18 -10.99 -1.12
N ILE A 262 0.29 -12.18 -0.75
CA ILE A 262 0.94 -13.14 -1.64
C ILE A 262 0.04 -13.45 -2.84
N GLU A 263 -1.22 -13.84 -2.61
CA GLU A 263 -2.21 -14.13 -3.66
C GLU A 263 -2.34 -12.98 -4.67
N LYS A 264 -2.28 -11.72 -4.19
CA LYS A 264 -2.33 -10.54 -5.06
C LYS A 264 -1.06 -10.30 -5.84
N ILE A 265 0.10 -10.61 -5.27
CA ILE A 265 1.37 -10.50 -5.98
C ILE A 265 1.52 -11.64 -7.01
N GLU A 266 1.04 -12.85 -6.70
CA GLU A 266 0.95 -13.97 -7.64
C GLU A 266 0.03 -13.64 -8.82
N GLU A 267 -1.15 -13.07 -8.56
CA GLU A 267 -2.05 -12.61 -9.62
C GLU A 267 -1.36 -11.55 -10.50
N LEU A 268 -0.62 -10.62 -9.90
CA LEU A 268 0.16 -9.61 -10.62
C LEU A 268 1.28 -10.25 -11.45
N GLU A 269 2.05 -11.19 -10.89
CA GLU A 269 3.15 -11.89 -11.58
C GLU A 269 2.64 -12.60 -12.84
N GLN A 270 1.54 -13.35 -12.69
CA GLN A 270 0.97 -14.17 -13.75
C GLN A 270 0.42 -13.32 -14.89
N ARG A 271 -0.18 -12.16 -14.57
CA ARG A 271 -0.97 -11.37 -15.52
C ARG A 271 -0.27 -10.11 -16.03
N THR A 272 0.78 -9.61 -15.37
CA THR A 272 1.50 -8.42 -15.85
C THR A 272 2.17 -8.66 -17.20
N VAL A 273 2.09 -7.66 -18.07
CA VAL A 273 2.83 -7.65 -19.35
C VAL A 273 4.28 -7.18 -19.18
N SER A 274 4.62 -6.55 -18.06
CA SER A 274 5.96 -6.02 -17.80
C SER A 274 6.92 -7.10 -17.26
N PRO A 275 8.01 -7.43 -17.98
CA PRO A 275 9.00 -8.38 -17.48
C PRO A 275 9.66 -7.94 -16.18
N ALA A 276 9.88 -6.64 -16.00
CA ALA A 276 10.51 -6.10 -14.79
C ALA A 276 9.62 -6.26 -13.56
N ILE A 277 8.30 -6.05 -13.71
CA ILE A 277 7.33 -6.31 -12.63
C ILE A 277 7.28 -7.80 -12.34
N ARG A 278 7.19 -8.66 -13.38
CA ARG A 278 7.15 -10.11 -13.21
C ARG A 278 8.36 -10.65 -12.43
N VAL A 279 9.57 -10.25 -12.84
CA VAL A 279 10.81 -10.62 -12.14
C VAL A 279 10.75 -10.16 -10.69
N ARG A 280 10.36 -8.89 -10.44
CA ARG A 280 10.37 -8.38 -9.08
C ARG A 280 9.28 -8.99 -8.19
N SER A 281 8.11 -9.31 -8.74
CA SER A 281 7.07 -10.07 -8.04
C SER A 281 7.63 -11.41 -7.59
N LYS A 282 8.24 -12.16 -8.52
CA LYS A 282 8.86 -13.47 -8.23
C LYS A 282 9.95 -13.37 -7.17
N ASP A 283 10.84 -12.39 -7.28
CA ASP A 283 11.90 -12.16 -6.28
C ASP A 283 11.29 -11.93 -4.89
N SER A 284 10.27 -11.06 -4.79
CA SER A 284 9.61 -10.76 -3.51
C SER A 284 8.85 -11.96 -2.94
N LEU A 285 8.25 -12.80 -3.80
CA LEU A 285 7.56 -14.04 -3.41
C LEU A 285 8.52 -15.14 -2.96
N SER A 286 9.80 -15.05 -3.35
CA SER A 286 10.85 -16.00 -2.96
C SER A 286 11.59 -15.61 -1.67
N ASP A 287 11.17 -14.55 -0.99
CA ASP A 287 11.78 -14.09 0.26
C ASP A 287 11.67 -15.19 1.34
N GLU A 288 12.79 -15.54 1.96
CA GLU A 288 12.91 -16.65 2.91
C GLU A 288 12.10 -16.44 4.20
N ARG A 289 11.71 -15.19 4.49
CA ARG A 289 10.86 -14.85 5.64
C ARG A 289 9.38 -15.16 5.41
N LEU A 290 8.97 -15.51 4.19
CA LEU A 290 7.57 -15.78 3.86
C LEU A 290 7.18 -17.23 4.17
N PRO A 291 5.90 -17.47 4.54
CA PRO A 291 5.40 -18.81 4.81
C PRO A 291 5.67 -19.77 3.64
N GLY A 292 6.32 -20.90 3.91
CA GLY A 292 6.60 -21.94 2.92
C GLY A 292 7.95 -21.82 2.19
N ASN A 293 8.71 -20.74 2.40
CA ASN A 293 10.04 -20.53 1.81
C ASN A 293 11.20 -20.90 2.74
N GLU A 294 10.91 -21.50 3.89
CA GLU A 294 11.92 -21.93 4.86
C GLU A 294 12.95 -22.85 4.20
N LYS A 295 14.24 -22.48 4.28
CA LYS A 295 15.33 -23.40 3.95
C LYS A 295 15.28 -24.52 4.99
N LYS A 296 15.08 -25.76 4.54
CA LYS A 296 15.43 -26.92 5.37
C LYS A 296 16.89 -26.77 5.74
N GLU A 297 17.21 -26.72 7.03
CA GLU A 297 18.58 -26.88 7.51
C GLU A 297 19.13 -28.15 6.86
N GLU A 298 20.17 -28.01 6.02
CA GLU A 298 20.92 -29.18 5.59
C GLU A 298 21.50 -29.80 6.87
N PRO A 299 21.28 -31.10 7.14
CA PRO A 299 21.87 -31.71 8.31
C PRO A 299 23.39 -31.52 8.21
N GLU A 300 23.99 -30.96 9.26
CA GLU A 300 25.44 -30.85 9.39
C GLU A 300 26.02 -32.20 9.01
N LYS A 301 26.74 -32.28 7.89
CA LYS A 301 27.50 -33.47 7.56
C LYS A 301 28.51 -33.61 8.69
N GLU A 302 28.29 -34.59 9.57
CA GLU A 302 29.33 -35.07 10.47
C GLU A 302 30.57 -35.32 9.61
N ASP A 303 31.63 -34.54 9.84
CA ASP A 303 32.93 -34.74 9.23
C ASP A 303 33.38 -36.16 9.60
N GLU A 304 33.09 -37.14 8.73
CA GLU A 304 33.63 -38.49 8.85
C GLU A 304 35.15 -38.37 8.76
N GLY A 305 35.77 -38.50 9.93
CA GLY A 305 37.20 -38.39 10.15
C GLY A 305 37.99 -39.16 9.10
N TRP A 306 38.91 -38.45 8.47
CA TRP A 306 39.86 -38.95 7.50
C TRP A 306 40.72 -40.06 8.14
N GLY A 307 40.34 -41.31 7.95
CA GLY A 307 41.11 -42.48 8.35
C GLY A 307 42.35 -42.63 7.48
N GLY A 308 43.47 -42.05 7.93
CA GLY A 308 44.76 -42.19 7.28
C GLY A 308 45.17 -43.66 7.18
N PHE A 309 45.50 -44.11 5.98
CA PHE A 309 46.14 -45.40 5.75
C PHE A 309 47.62 -45.30 6.13
N ASP A 310 48.04 -46.09 7.12
CA ASP A 310 49.45 -46.44 7.32
C ASP A 310 49.89 -47.43 6.23
N ASN A 311 50.88 -47.02 5.41
CA ASN A 311 51.87 -47.92 4.81
C ASN A 311 53.09 -47.16 4.27
#